data_AF-C1IE95-F1
#
_entry.id   AF-C1IE95-F1
#
_cell.length_a   1.000
_cell.length_b   1.000
_cell.length_c   1.000
_cell.angle_alpha   90.00
_cell.angle_beta   90.00
_cell.angle_gamma   90.00
#
_symmetry.space_group_name_H-M   'P 1'
#
loop_
_entity.id
_entity.type
_entity.pdbx_description
1 polymer ?
#
loop_
_entity_poly.entity_id
_entity_poly.type
_entity_poly.pdbx_seq_one_letter_code
_entity_poly.pdbx_strand_id
1 'polypeptide(L)'
;DANEAISMLGRYQIGAEKRVEKTGVTLVIDAKNMERAVNILNAAGLPKQSRTNLGEVFQKSGVISTPLEERARYIYALSQEVEATLAQIDGVMVARVHVVLPERIAPGEPVQPASAAVFIKYRAELEPDGMEPRIRRMVASSIPGL
;
A
#
# COMPACT_ATOMS: atom_id res chain seq x y z
N ASP A 1 -12.16 3.89 -2.42
CA ASP A 1 -12.27 5.14 -3.22
C ASP A 1 -13.63 5.81 -3.13
N ALA A 2 -14.74 5.18 -3.55
CA ALA A 2 -16.04 5.84 -3.54
C ALA A 2 -16.48 6.40 -2.16
N ASN A 3 -16.25 5.66 -1.07
CA ASN A 3 -16.58 6.12 0.28
C ASN A 3 -15.72 7.33 0.71
N GLU A 4 -14.46 7.38 0.28
CA GLU A 4 -13.54 8.48 0.57
C GLU A 4 -13.93 9.74 -0.21
N ALA A 5 -14.32 9.58 -1.48
CA ALA A 5 -14.86 10.66 -2.30
C ALA A 5 -16.17 11.24 -1.72
N ILE A 6 -17.11 10.40 -1.27
CA ILE A 6 -18.34 10.86 -0.61
C ILE A 6 -18.01 11.62 0.68
N SER A 7 -17.10 11.08 1.50
CA SER A 7 -16.67 11.74 2.74
C SER A 7 -16.02 13.09 2.47
N MET A 8 -15.17 13.18 1.44
CA MET A 8 -14.53 14.44 1.04
C MET A 8 -15.54 15.46 0.54
N LEU A 9 -16.46 15.08 -0.34
CA LEU A 9 -17.52 15.99 -0.82
C LEU A 9 -18.42 16.47 0.33
N GLY A 10 -18.75 15.58 1.27
CA GLY A 10 -19.53 15.90 2.46
C GLY A 10 -18.90 16.98 3.34
N ARG A 11 -17.56 16.99 3.49
CA ARG A 11 -16.84 18.05 4.24
C ARG A 11 -17.02 19.45 3.65
N TYR A 12 -17.31 19.54 2.35
CA TYR A 12 -17.58 20.80 1.64
C TYR A 12 -19.07 21.03 1.38
N GLN A 13 -19.94 20.29 2.08
CA GLN A 13 -21.39 20.38 1.97
C GLN A 13 -21.93 20.07 0.56
N ILE A 14 -21.22 19.23 -0.19
CA ILE A 14 -21.67 18.73 -1.48
C ILE A 14 -22.31 17.36 -1.26
N GLY A 15 -23.64 17.29 -1.42
CA GLY A 15 -24.37 16.03 -1.41
C GLY A 15 -23.99 15.16 -2.60
N ALA A 16 -23.62 13.91 -2.33
CA ALA A 16 -23.31 12.91 -3.34
C ALA A 16 -24.02 11.59 -3.00
N GLU A 17 -24.69 11.00 -3.99
CA GLU A 17 -25.36 9.71 -3.88
C GLU A 17 -24.50 8.62 -4.51
N LYS A 18 -24.34 7.49 -3.81
CA LYS A 18 -23.60 6.33 -4.29
C LYS A 18 -24.54 5.36 -5.00
N ARG A 19 -24.36 5.16 -6.31
CA ARG A 19 -25.00 4.05 -7.03
C ARG A 19 -24.00 2.93 -7.28
N VAL A 20 -24.41 1.72 -6.93
CA VAL A 20 -23.64 0.50 -7.20
C VAL A 20 -24.22 -0.12 -8.46
N GLU A 21 -23.38 -0.26 -9.48
CA GLU A 21 -23.72 -0.84 -10.78
C GLU A 21 -22.87 -2.09 -11.04
N LYS A 22 -23.23 -2.90 -12.04
CA LYS A 22 -22.47 -4.12 -12.37
C LYS A 22 -21.03 -3.85 -12.79
N THR A 23 -20.75 -2.66 -13.31
CA THR A 23 -19.45 -2.21 -13.83
C THR A 23 -18.62 -1.43 -12.79
N GLY A 24 -19.18 -1.10 -11.63
CA GLY A 24 -18.48 -0.34 -10.61
C GLY A 24 -19.40 0.53 -9.74
N VAL A 25 -18.83 1.60 -9.21
CA VAL A 25 -19.56 2.55 -8.36
C VAL A 25 -19.59 3.91 -9.03
N THR A 26 -20.79 4.44 -9.21
CA THR A 26 -21.04 5.78 -9.76
C THR A 26 -21.43 6.72 -8.63
N LEU A 27 -20.81 7.91 -8.60
CA LEU A 27 -21.21 8.98 -7.68
C LEU A 27 -22.05 10.00 -8.44
N VAL A 28 -23.27 10.21 -7.96
CA VAL A 28 -24.22 11.17 -8.52
C VAL A 28 -24.22 12.43 -7.66
N ILE A 29 -23.95 13.56 -8.29
CA ILE A 29 -23.91 14.88 -7.66
C ILE A 29 -24.84 15.85 -8.40
N ASP A 30 -25.32 16.87 -7.69
CA ASP A 30 -26.08 17.95 -8.31
C ASP A 30 -25.22 18.68 -9.35
N ALA A 31 -25.75 18.91 -10.55
CA ALA A 31 -25.07 19.58 -11.65
C ALA A 31 -24.49 20.95 -11.26
N LYS A 32 -25.16 21.70 -10.37
CA LYS A 32 -24.69 23.00 -9.88
C LYS A 32 -23.37 22.92 -9.10
N ASN A 33 -23.07 21.75 -8.55
CA ASN A 33 -21.87 21.48 -7.76
C ASN A 33 -20.80 20.72 -8.54
N MET A 34 -21.03 20.42 -9.83
CA MET A 34 -20.16 19.52 -10.60
C MET A 34 -18.72 20.03 -10.70
N GLU A 35 -18.53 21.27 -11.14
CA GLU A 35 -17.18 21.86 -11.26
C GLU A 35 -16.46 21.91 -9.90
N ARG A 36 -17.17 22.37 -8.86
CA ARG A 36 -16.63 22.45 -7.50
C ARG A 36 -16.26 21.07 -6.95
N ALA A 37 -17.10 20.06 -7.17
CA ALA A 37 -16.86 18.70 -6.74
C ALA A 37 -15.64 18.10 -7.42
N VAL A 38 -15.50 18.27 -8.75
CA VAL A 38 -14.34 17.80 -9.51
C VAL A 38 -13.06 18.45 -9.00
N ASN A 39 -13.06 19.77 -8.78
CA ASN A 39 -11.89 20.49 -8.26
C ASN A 39 -11.49 20.00 -6.86
N ILE A 40 -12.46 19.77 -5.96
CA ILE A 40 -12.21 19.25 -4.61
C ILE A 40 -11.62 17.84 -4.67
N LEU A 41 -12.20 16.95 -5.48
CA LEU A 41 -11.72 15.57 -5.60
C LEU A 41 -10.31 15.53 -6.22
N ASN A 42 -10.05 16.32 -7.26
CA ASN A 42 -8.72 16.42 -7.87
C ASN A 42 -7.69 16.95 -6.87
N ALA A 43 -8.02 18.00 -6.11
CA ALA A 43 -7.13 18.53 -5.08
C ALA A 43 -6.86 17.51 -3.95
N ALA A 44 -7.81 16.60 -3.70
CA ALA A 44 -7.65 15.48 -2.78
C ALA A 44 -6.96 14.24 -3.40
N GLY A 45 -6.59 14.28 -4.68
CA GLY A 45 -5.98 13.16 -5.39
C GLY A 45 -6.93 11.98 -5.62
N LEU A 46 -8.24 12.26 -5.73
CA LEU A 46 -9.29 11.26 -5.97
C LEU A 46 -9.80 11.36 -7.42
N PRO A 47 -10.14 10.22 -8.08
CA PRO A 47 -9.97 8.85 -7.57
C PRO A 47 -8.50 8.43 -7.50
N LYS A 48 -8.17 7.52 -6.58
CA LYS A 48 -6.80 7.03 -6.47
C LYS A 48 -6.45 6.28 -7.75
N GLN A 49 -5.31 6.60 -8.34
CA GLN A 49 -4.80 5.82 -9.46
C GLN A 49 -4.47 4.40 -8.96
N SER A 50 -5.16 3.41 -9.51
CA SER A 50 -4.79 2.00 -9.35
C SER A 50 -3.39 1.83 -9.92
N ARG A 51 -2.42 1.48 -9.07
CA ARG A 51 -1.06 1.16 -9.52
C ARG A 51 -0.96 -0.34 -9.69
N THR A 52 -0.44 -0.77 -10.83
CA THR A 52 -0.13 -2.18 -11.05
C THR A 52 0.93 -2.61 -10.04
N ASN A 53 0.64 -3.65 -9.26
CA ASN A 53 1.58 -4.21 -8.29
C ASN A 53 2.33 -5.41 -8.89
N LEU A 54 3.39 -5.84 -8.21
CA LEU A 54 4.25 -6.95 -8.65
C LEU A 54 3.45 -8.25 -8.84
N GLY A 55 2.44 -8.47 -8.00
CA GLY A 55 1.53 -9.61 -8.11
C GLY A 55 0.72 -9.60 -9.40
N GLU A 56 0.28 -8.43 -9.88
CA GLU A 56 -0.45 -8.26 -11.14
C GLU A 56 0.45 -8.38 -12.37
N VAL A 57 1.69 -7.90 -12.30
CA VAL A 57 2.66 -8.01 -13.41
C VAL A 57 3.07 -9.47 -13.65
N PHE A 58 3.27 -10.26 -12.59
CA PHE A 58 3.77 -11.63 -12.69
C PHE A 58 2.70 -12.71 -12.49
N GLN A 59 1.44 -12.38 -12.74
CA GLN A 59 0.25 -13.22 -12.50
C GLN A 59 0.08 -14.42 -13.47
N LYS A 60 1.16 -14.81 -14.17
CA LYS A 60 1.30 -15.92 -15.14
C LYS A 60 1.01 -15.54 -16.59
N SER A 61 2.08 -15.45 -17.37
CA SER A 61 2.06 -15.39 -18.84
C SER A 61 2.95 -16.48 -19.49
N GLY A 62 3.20 -17.59 -18.79
CA GLY A 62 3.97 -18.72 -19.32
C GLY A 62 3.83 -20.00 -18.48
N VAL A 63 4.13 -21.16 -19.08
CA VAL A 63 4.05 -22.50 -18.45
C VAL A 63 5.16 -22.71 -17.39
N ILE A 64 6.23 -21.91 -17.42
CA ILE A 64 7.41 -22.02 -16.52
C ILE A 64 7.81 -20.61 -16.05
N SER A 65 8.02 -20.41 -14.74
CA SER A 65 8.52 -19.15 -14.16
C SER A 65 10.06 -19.09 -14.25
N THR A 66 10.61 -17.91 -14.49
CA THR A 66 12.08 -17.72 -14.42
C THR A 66 12.55 -17.57 -12.97
N PRO A 67 13.82 -17.89 -12.64
CA PRO A 67 14.35 -17.69 -11.28
C PRO A 67 14.19 -16.26 -10.76
N LEU A 68 14.29 -15.26 -11.65
CA LEU A 68 14.07 -13.86 -11.31
C LEU A 68 12.62 -13.58 -10.91
N GLU A 69 11.66 -14.16 -11.64
CA GLU A 69 10.23 -14.03 -11.33
C GLU A 69 9.85 -14.70 -10.00
N GLU A 70 10.39 -15.89 -9.74
CA GLU A 70 10.17 -16.58 -8.46
C GLU A 70 10.72 -15.77 -7.29
N ARG A 71 11.93 -15.23 -7.43
CA ARG A 71 12.55 -14.35 -6.44
C ARG A 71 11.74 -13.08 -6.22
N ALA A 72 11.30 -12.41 -7.28
CA ALA A 72 10.46 -11.22 -7.21
C ALA A 72 9.14 -11.52 -6.47
N ARG A 73 8.49 -12.63 -6.81
CA ARG A 73 7.25 -13.08 -6.15
C ARG A 73 7.47 -13.39 -4.67
N TYR A 74 8.58 -14.03 -4.32
CA TYR A 74 8.94 -14.32 -2.94
C TYR A 74 9.15 -13.03 -2.13
N ILE A 75 9.92 -12.06 -2.65
CA ILE A 75 10.15 -10.77 -1.99
C ILE A 75 8.84 -10.01 -1.80
N TYR A 76 7.97 -10.02 -2.80
CA TYR A 76 6.65 -9.38 -2.70
C TYR A 76 5.77 -10.04 -1.65
N ALA A 77 5.70 -11.37 -1.65
CA ALA A 77 4.93 -12.12 -0.65
C ALA A 77 5.44 -11.84 0.76
N LEU A 78 6.75 -11.85 0.97
CA LEU A 78 7.35 -11.51 2.26
C LEU A 78 7.03 -10.08 2.68
N SER A 79 7.12 -9.12 1.76
CA SER A 79 6.74 -7.73 2.03
C SER A 79 5.27 -7.61 2.45
N GLN A 80 4.36 -8.30 1.75
CA GLN A 80 2.92 -8.31 2.07
C GLN A 80 2.62 -8.95 3.43
N GLU A 81 3.31 -10.03 3.80
CA GLU A 81 3.12 -10.69 5.10
C GLU A 81 3.51 -9.77 6.27
N VAL A 82 4.64 -9.08 6.14
CA VAL A 82 5.10 -8.11 7.17
C VAL A 82 4.19 -6.89 7.20
N GLU A 83 3.75 -6.38 6.04
CA GLU A 83 2.73 -5.31 5.96
C GLU A 83 1.44 -5.70 6.69
N ALA A 84 0.91 -6.90 6.42
CA ALA A 84 -0.31 -7.40 7.03
C ALA A 84 -0.18 -7.52 8.55
N THR A 85 0.96 -8.02 9.02
CA THR A 85 1.24 -8.15 10.46
C THR A 85 1.31 -6.77 11.13
N LEU A 86 2.04 -5.81 10.55
CA LEU A 86 2.15 -4.46 11.09
C LEU A 86 0.81 -3.72 11.09
N ALA A 87 -0.04 -3.97 10.10
CA ALA A 87 -1.37 -3.37 10.01
C ALA A 87 -2.33 -3.85 11.10
N GLN A 88 -2.06 -4.98 11.76
CA GLN A 88 -2.85 -5.48 12.89
C GLN A 88 -2.53 -4.80 14.22
N ILE A 89 -1.46 -4.00 14.28
CA ILE A 89 -1.13 -3.25 15.50
C ILE A 89 -2.21 -2.20 15.75
N ASP A 90 -2.76 -2.20 16.98
CA ASP A 90 -3.80 -1.25 17.37
C ASP A 90 -3.36 0.19 17.13
N GLY A 91 -4.16 0.94 16.38
CA GLY A 91 -3.89 2.33 16.01
C GLY A 91 -3.00 2.52 14.78
N VAL A 92 -2.45 1.45 14.19
CA VAL A 92 -1.90 1.50 12.82
C VAL A 92 -3.05 1.55 11.82
N MET A 93 -2.99 2.52 10.91
CA MET A 93 -3.99 2.70 9.84
C MET A 93 -3.48 2.20 8.49
N VAL A 94 -2.18 2.37 8.23
CA VAL A 94 -1.52 1.92 7.00
C VAL A 94 -0.11 1.47 7.38
N ALA A 95 0.30 0.31 6.88
CA ALA A 95 1.68 -0.15 6.89
C ALA A 95 2.14 -0.42 5.45
N ARG A 96 3.37 -0.01 5.12
CA ARG A 96 4.06 -0.36 3.88
C ARG A 96 5.46 -0.83 4.21
N VAL A 97 5.87 -1.94 3.60
CA VAL A 97 7.17 -2.57 3.85
C VAL A 97 7.80 -2.91 2.52
N HIS A 98 9.02 -2.41 2.33
CA HIS A 98 9.81 -2.72 1.15
C HIS A 98 11.03 -3.51 1.62
N VAL A 99 11.11 -4.77 1.18
CA VAL A 99 12.19 -5.68 1.57
C VAL A 99 13.21 -5.80 0.46
N VAL A 100 14.49 -5.73 0.84
CA VAL A 100 15.63 -6.10 0.02
C VAL A 100 16.29 -7.29 0.68
N LEU A 101 16.30 -8.43 -0.02
CA LEU A 101 16.98 -9.63 0.46
C LEU A 101 18.46 -9.62 0.10
N PRO A 102 19.30 -10.34 0.84
CA PRO A 102 20.71 -10.43 0.52
C PRO A 102 20.95 -10.93 -0.91
N GLU A 103 21.90 -10.31 -1.58
CA GLU A 103 22.27 -10.69 -2.94
C GLU A 103 23.77 -10.61 -3.15
N ARG A 104 24.29 -11.58 -3.90
CA ARG A 104 25.66 -11.55 -4.39
C ARG A 104 25.63 -11.19 -5.87
N ILE A 105 26.01 -9.95 -6.17
CA ILE A 105 25.90 -9.37 -7.52
C ILE A 105 26.90 -10.06 -8.48
N ALA A 106 28.13 -10.32 -8.03
CA ALA A 106 29.12 -11.05 -8.80
C ALA A 106 29.99 -12.00 -7.94
N PRO A 107 30.56 -13.06 -8.54
CA PRO A 107 31.56 -13.89 -7.88
C PRO A 107 32.76 -13.04 -7.42
N GLY A 108 33.04 -13.06 -6.12
CA GLY A 108 34.13 -12.29 -5.51
C GLY A 108 33.69 -10.96 -4.87
N GLU A 109 32.50 -10.46 -5.19
CA GLU A 109 31.96 -9.27 -4.54
C GLU A 109 31.38 -9.57 -3.14
N PRO A 110 31.40 -8.56 -2.23
CA PRO A 110 30.73 -8.66 -0.95
C PRO A 110 29.22 -8.83 -1.15
N VAL A 111 28.61 -9.65 -0.29
CA VAL A 111 27.15 -9.82 -0.29
C VAL A 111 26.51 -8.52 0.19
N GLN A 112 25.56 -7.99 -0.58
CA GLN A 112 24.77 -6.86 -0.13
C GLN A 112 23.85 -7.32 1.02
N PRO A 113 23.87 -6.66 2.18
CA PRO A 113 23.07 -7.08 3.32
C PRO A 113 21.57 -6.93 3.04
N ALA A 114 20.75 -7.67 3.79
CA ALA A 114 19.32 -7.43 3.77
C ALA A 114 19.02 -6.01 4.27
N SER A 115 17.96 -5.40 3.77
CA SER A 115 17.43 -4.16 4.32
C SER A 115 15.92 -4.11 4.20
N ALA A 116 15.28 -3.31 5.06
CA ALA A 116 13.85 -3.08 4.99
C ALA A 116 13.55 -1.60 5.23
N ALA A 117 12.67 -1.04 4.41
CA ALA A 117 12.08 0.28 4.63
C ALA A 117 10.63 0.10 5.06
N VAL A 118 10.27 0.75 6.16
CA VAL A 118 8.94 0.62 6.78
C VAL A 118 8.31 2.00 6.89
N PHE A 119 7.11 2.14 6.33
CA PHE A 119 6.29 3.34 6.45
C PHE A 119 5.01 2.99 7.20
N ILE A 120 4.66 3.81 8.19
CA ILE A 120 3.48 3.60 9.03
C ILE A 120 2.72 4.91 9.15
N LYS A 121 1.43 4.84 8.84
CA LYS A 121 0.46 5.85 9.23
C LYS A 121 -0.30 5.32 10.43
N TYR A 122 -0.31 6.08 11.52
CA TYR A 122 -0.93 5.71 12.78
C TYR A 122 -1.83 6.85 13.29
N ARG A 123 -2.68 6.55 14.28
CA ARG A 123 -3.53 7.56 14.93
C ARG A 123 -2.72 8.42 15.91
N ALA A 124 -3.15 9.66 16.14
CA ALA A 124 -2.41 10.63 16.95
C ALA A 124 -2.21 10.20 18.42
N GLU A 125 -3.05 9.28 18.91
CA GLU A 125 -2.97 8.77 20.29
C GLU A 125 -1.84 7.74 20.48
N LEU A 126 -1.18 7.31 19.40
CA LEU A 126 -0.11 6.32 19.44
C LEU A 126 1.24 7.01 19.65
N GLU A 127 1.97 6.59 20.69
CA GLU A 127 3.30 7.14 21.01
C GLU A 127 4.38 6.49 20.12
N PRO A 128 5.04 7.25 19.23
CA PRO A 128 5.95 6.67 18.23
C PRO A 128 7.21 6.07 18.86
N ASP A 129 7.75 6.72 19.89
CA ASP A 129 9.03 6.38 20.51
C ASP A 129 8.99 5.00 21.21
N GLY A 130 7.83 4.62 21.75
CA GLY A 130 7.62 3.28 22.32
C GLY A 130 7.36 2.19 21.26
N MET A 131 6.87 2.58 20.08
CA MET A 131 6.49 1.67 19.01
C MET A 131 7.66 1.34 18.08
N GLU A 132 8.48 2.34 17.71
CA GLU A 132 9.57 2.19 16.75
C GLU A 132 10.51 1.01 17.09
N PRO A 133 11.02 0.85 18.33
CA PRO A 133 11.93 -0.24 18.65
C PRO A 133 11.29 -1.62 18.52
N ARG A 134 9.98 -1.72 18.82
CA ARG A 134 9.21 -2.96 18.72
C ARG A 134 9.02 -3.37 17.26
N ILE A 135 8.68 -2.40 16.41
CA ILE A 135 8.51 -2.60 14.98
C ILE A 135 9.84 -2.99 14.33
N ARG A 136 10.91 -2.28 14.66
CA ARG A 136 12.25 -2.60 14.19
C ARG A 136 12.64 -4.04 14.55
N ARG A 137 12.40 -4.45 15.80
CA ARG A 137 12.68 -5.82 16.26
C ARG A 137 11.85 -6.86 15.53
N MET A 138 10.55 -6.61 15.34
CA MET A 138 9.66 -7.52 14.64
C MET A 138 10.12 -7.71 13.19
N VAL A 139 10.40 -6.61 12.48
CA VAL A 139 10.86 -6.62 11.09
C VAL A 139 12.20 -7.36 10.95
N ALA A 140 13.14 -7.13 11.88
CA ALA A 140 14.41 -7.86 11.93
C ALA A 140 14.22 -9.37 12.14
N SER A 141 13.26 -9.78 12.96
CA SER A 141 12.97 -11.20 13.16
C SER A 141 12.20 -11.85 12.00
N SER A 142 11.49 -11.06 11.20
CA SER A 142 10.63 -11.56 10.11
C SER A 142 11.35 -11.67 8.76
N ILE A 143 12.47 -10.97 8.57
CA ILE A 143 13.18 -10.92 7.29
C ILE A 143 14.51 -11.68 7.40
N PRO A 144 14.74 -12.70 6.57
CA PRO A 144 16.00 -13.43 6.56
C PRO A 144 17.20 -12.52 6.28
N GLY A 145 18.17 -12.51 7.19
CA GLY A 145 19.44 -11.78 7.03
C GLY A 145 19.41 -10.31 7.43
N LEU A 146 18.36 -9.85 8.13
CA LEU A 146 18.23 -8.49 8.68
C LEU A 146 18.71 -8.39 10.14
#